data_AF-A0A973RMU0-F1
#
_entry.id   AF-A0A973RMU0-F1
#
_cell.length_a   1.000
_cell.length_b   1.000
_cell.length_c   1.000
_cell.angle_alpha   90.00
_cell.angle_beta   90.00
_cell.angle_gamma   90.00
#
_symmetry.space_group_name_H-M   'P 1'
#
loop_
_entity.id
_entity.type
_entity.pdbx_description
1 polymer ?
#
loop_
_entity_poly.entity_id
_entity_poly.type
_entity_poly.pdbx_seq_one_letter_code
_entity_poly.pdbx_strand_id
1 'polypeptide(L)'
;MDLNDFTKPLQLNDTTRLQAIFDPALRRFRAQLWKADEPAGLLGLIEVFTHPDDVLDAVDEFLTAHGESPLTKEQTGRFAGMLITAKGGPDAEMLRLAIEEPDKFLFF
;
A
#
# COMPACT_ATOMS: atom_id res chain seq x y z
N MET A 1 -9.39 -11.52 5.62
CA MET A 1 -8.18 -10.84 5.13
C MET A 1 -7.02 -11.67 5.62
N ASP A 2 -6.21 -12.20 4.72
CA ASP A 2 -5.00 -12.98 5.00
C ASP A 2 -3.80 -12.01 5.01
N LEU A 3 -2.79 -12.26 5.84
CA LEU A 3 -1.51 -11.53 5.81
C LEU A 3 -0.82 -11.56 4.44
N ASN A 4 -1.01 -12.66 3.70
CA ASN A 4 -0.55 -12.74 2.32
C ASN A 4 -1.23 -11.73 1.38
N ASP A 5 -2.35 -11.13 1.78
CA ASP A 5 -3.04 -10.12 0.99
C ASP A 5 -2.29 -8.79 0.96
N PHE A 6 -1.39 -8.54 1.91
CA PHE A 6 -0.58 -7.31 2.01
C PHE A 6 0.82 -7.43 1.41
N THR A 7 1.31 -8.65 1.18
CA THR A 7 2.62 -8.88 0.56
C THR A 7 2.53 -8.99 -0.97
N LYS A 8 1.32 -9.20 -1.50
CA LYS A 8 1.04 -9.23 -2.93
C LYS A 8 0.66 -7.83 -3.45
N PRO A 9 1.01 -7.49 -4.70
CA PRO A 9 0.51 -6.28 -5.34
C PRO A 9 -1.02 -6.19 -5.30
N LEU A 10 -1.53 -4.98 -5.11
CA LEU A 10 -2.96 -4.69 -5.16
C LEU A 10 -3.40 -4.73 -6.62
N GLN A 11 -4.29 -5.66 -6.96
CA GLN A 11 -4.89 -5.69 -8.29
C GLN A 11 -5.92 -4.56 -8.42
N LEU A 12 -5.75 -3.69 -9.42
CA LEU A 12 -6.69 -2.59 -9.72
C LEU A 12 -7.73 -3.01 -10.77
N ASN A 13 -7.28 -3.77 -11.78
CA ASN A 13 -8.09 -4.37 -12.85
C ASN A 13 -7.31 -5.56 -13.43
N ASP A 14 -7.76 -6.20 -14.52
CA ASP A 14 -7.13 -7.42 -15.06
C ASP A 14 -5.64 -7.30 -15.42
N THR A 15 -5.17 -6.10 -15.77
CA THR A 15 -3.80 -5.88 -16.26
C THR A 15 -2.99 -4.94 -15.39
N THR A 16 -3.62 -4.26 -14.43
CA THR A 16 -2.99 -3.19 -13.65
C THR A 16 -2.91 -3.56 -12.19
N ARG A 17 -1.72 -3.37 -11.62
CA ARG A 17 -1.45 -3.60 -10.19
C ARG A 17 -0.64 -2.47 -9.58
N LEU A 18 -0.89 -2.21 -8.30
CA LEU A 18 -0.19 -1.23 -7.50
C LEU A 18 0.59 -1.93 -6.39
N GLN A 19 1.87 -1.60 -6.26
CA GLN A 19 2.75 -2.18 -5.26
C GLN A 19 3.20 -1.12 -4.25
N ALA A 20 3.03 -1.41 -2.96
CA ALA A 20 3.60 -0.63 -1.88
C ALA A 20 5.08 -0.98 -1.69
N ILE A 21 5.93 0.03 -1.54
CA ILE A 21 7.38 -0.14 -1.37
C ILE A 21 7.84 0.75 -0.22
N PHE A 22 8.72 0.22 0.63
CA PHE A 22 9.48 0.99 1.59
C PHE A 22 10.97 0.89 1.26
N ASP A 23 11.63 2.03 1.07
CA ASP A 23 13.07 2.11 0.91
C ASP A 23 13.71 2.29 2.30
N PRO A 24 14.40 1.27 2.85
CA PRO A 24 14.96 1.35 4.20
C PRO A 24 16.18 2.28 4.29
N ALA A 25 16.90 2.50 3.19
CA ALA A 25 18.06 3.38 3.17
C ALA A 25 17.64 4.85 3.23
N LEU A 26 16.56 5.19 2.50
CA LEU A 26 16.00 6.53 2.48
C LEU A 26 14.94 6.76 3.55
N ARG A 27 14.44 5.68 4.18
CA ARG A 27 13.29 5.67 5.10
C ARG A 27 12.05 6.32 4.48
N ARG A 28 11.76 5.95 3.22
CA ARG A 28 10.67 6.55 2.44
C ARG A 28 9.71 5.51 1.89
N PHE A 29 8.44 5.87 1.86
CA PHE A 29 7.41 5.10 1.19
C PHE A 29 7.30 5.48 -0.28
N ARG A 30 6.90 4.50 -1.10
CA ARG A 30 6.64 4.65 -2.52
C ARG A 30 5.48 3.76 -2.95
N ALA A 31 4.85 4.12 -4.06
CA ALA A 31 3.90 3.25 -4.75
C ALA A 31 4.34 3.06 -6.20
N GLN A 32 4.48 1.82 -6.64
CA GLN A 32 4.83 1.50 -8.03
C GLN A 32 3.63 0.95 -8.77
N LEU A 33 3.26 1.62 -9.86
CA LEU A 33 2.21 1.17 -10.77
C LEU A 33 2.82 0.25 -11.82
N TRP A 34 2.17 -0.88 -12.08
CA TRP A 34 2.52 -1.82 -13.13
C TRP A 34 1.31 -2.04 -14.04
N LYS A 35 1.53 -2.04 -15.36
CA LYS A 35 0.51 -2.34 -16.37
C LYS A 35 1.04 -3.41 -17.31
N ALA A 36 0.27 -4.48 -17.52
CA ALA A 36 0.66 -5.61 -18.37
C ALA A 36 2.08 -6.13 -18.05
N ASP A 37 2.39 -6.29 -16.76
CA ASP A 37 3.69 -6.70 -16.22
C ASP A 37 4.88 -5.75 -16.47
N GLU A 38 4.64 -4.54 -16.96
CA GLU A 38 5.66 -3.50 -17.13
C GLU A 38 5.51 -2.37 -16.09
N PRO A 39 6.62 -1.81 -15.56
CA PRO A 39 6.57 -0.62 -14.72
C PRO A 39 5.99 0.58 -15.49
N ALA A 40 4.89 1.14 -15.00
CA ALA A 40 4.17 2.23 -15.66
C ALA A 40 4.31 3.58 -14.94
N GLY A 41 4.66 3.58 -13.64
CA GLY A 41 4.82 4.80 -12.86
C GLY A 41 5.35 4.54 -11.46
N LEU A 42 5.96 5.57 -10.86
CA LEU A 42 6.47 5.52 -9.50
C LEU A 42 6.08 6.80 -8.75
N LEU A 43 5.25 6.65 -7.74
CA LEU A 43 4.90 7.68 -6.76
C LEU A 43 5.93 7.69 -5.62
N GLY A 44 6.41 8.87 -5.21
CA GLY A 44 7.48 9.00 -4.21
C GLY A 44 8.88 8.95 -4.82
N LEU A 45 9.01 9.30 -6.10
CA LEU A 45 10.31 9.45 -6.77
C LEU A 45 10.99 10.76 -6.35
N ILE A 46 10.24 11.86 -6.37
CA ILE A 46 10.72 13.19 -5.99
C ILE A 46 10.17 13.59 -4.63
N GLU A 47 8.94 13.18 -4.35
CA GLU A 47 8.22 13.43 -3.11
C GLU A 47 8.88 12.72 -1.92
N VAL A 48 8.70 13.29 -0.74
CA VAL A 48 9.27 12.77 0.51
C VAL A 48 8.16 12.23 1.38
N PHE A 49 7.78 10.98 1.15
CA PHE A 49 6.77 10.29 1.95
C PHE A 49 7.43 9.53 3.10
N THR A 50 7.16 9.95 4.32
CA THR A 50 7.74 9.37 5.54
C THR A 50 6.71 8.64 6.38
N HIS A 51 5.43 8.83 6.07
CA HIS A 51 4.30 8.14 6.67
C HIS A 51 3.42 7.50 5.59
N PRO A 52 2.72 6.39 5.89
CA PRO A 52 1.77 5.79 4.96
C PRO A 52 0.69 6.77 4.48
N ASP A 53 0.18 7.62 5.38
CA ASP A 53 -0.87 8.60 5.08
C ASP A 53 -0.45 9.58 3.99
N ASP A 54 0.83 9.98 3.97
CA ASP A 54 1.37 10.86 2.91
C ASP A 54 1.19 10.24 1.50
N VAL A 55 1.32 8.92 1.40
CA VAL A 55 1.13 8.18 0.13
C VAL A 55 -0.36 8.04 -0.17
N LEU A 56 -1.18 7.76 0.84
CA LEU A 56 -2.62 7.58 0.68
C LEU A 56 -3.30 8.88 0.21
N ASP A 57 -2.83 10.03 0.68
CA ASP A 57 -3.34 11.34 0.25
C ASP A 57 -3.01 11.65 -1.22
N ALA A 58 -1.91 11.07 -1.75
CA ALA A 58 -1.42 11.34 -3.11
C ALA A 58 -1.76 10.26 -4.14
N VAL A 59 -2.17 9.05 -3.71
CA VAL A 59 -2.28 7.89 -4.60
C VAL A 59 -3.38 8.05 -5.64
N ASP A 60 -4.52 8.64 -5.30
CA ASP A 60 -5.64 8.78 -6.23
C ASP A 60 -5.34 9.76 -7.37
N GLU A 61 -4.64 10.86 -7.08
CA GLU A 61 -4.16 11.80 -8.11
C GLU A 61 -3.14 11.12 -9.02
N PHE A 62 -2.20 10.36 -8.43
CA PHE A 62 -1.22 9.58 -9.17
C PHE A 62 -1.86 8.55 -10.10
N LEU A 63 -2.88 7.82 -9.64
CA LEU A 63 -3.61 6.84 -10.46
C LEU A 63 -4.37 7.53 -11.59
N THR A 64 -5.05 8.63 -11.29
CA THR A 64 -5.79 9.43 -12.27
C THR A 64 -4.87 9.97 -13.36
N ALA A 65 -3.67 10.44 -13.00
CA ALA A 65 -2.66 10.91 -13.95
C ALA A 65 -2.16 9.79 -14.90
N HIS A 66 -2.27 8.52 -14.49
CA HIS A 66 -1.94 7.36 -15.31
C HIS A 66 -3.17 6.74 -16.00
N GLY A 67 -4.33 7.40 -15.97
CA GLY A 67 -5.56 6.92 -16.61
C GLY A 67 -6.23 5.75 -15.88
N GLU A 68 -5.91 5.56 -14.60
CA GLU A 68 -6.60 4.60 -13.72
C GLU A 68 -7.65 5.34 -12.86
N SER A 69 -8.64 4.59 -12.38
CA SER A 69 -9.60 5.11 -11.40
C SER A 69 -8.95 5.29 -10.02
N PRO A 70 -9.44 6.24 -9.20
CA PRO A 70 -9.15 6.29 -7.77
C PRO A 70 -9.44 4.95 -7.07
N LEU A 71 -8.75 4.70 -5.96
CA LEU A 71 -8.97 3.49 -5.17
C LEU A 71 -10.39 3.49 -4.58
N THR A 72 -11.04 2.33 -4.61
CA THR A 72 -12.24 2.13 -3.78
C THR A 72 -11.87 2.10 -2.30
N LYS A 73 -12.83 2.35 -1.41
CA LYS A 73 -12.60 2.32 0.04
C LYS A 73 -11.95 1.02 0.54
N GLU A 74 -12.35 -0.11 -0.04
CA GLU A 74 -11.76 -1.42 0.27
C GLU A 74 -10.30 -1.50 -0.19
N GLN A 75 -10.02 -1.04 -1.42
CA GLN A 75 -8.67 -0.97 -1.97
C GLN A 75 -7.78 -0.02 -1.17
N THR A 76 -8.29 1.12 -0.71
CA THR A 76 -7.56 2.06 0.16
C THR A 76 -7.14 1.40 1.47
N GLY A 77 -8.08 0.72 2.15
CA GLY A 77 -7.77 0.00 3.40
C GLY A 77 -6.73 -1.09 3.20
N ARG A 78 -6.83 -1.84 2.09
CA ARG A 78 -5.83 -2.85 1.73
C ARG A 78 -4.46 -2.24 1.42
N PHE A 79 -4.43 -1.15 0.66
CA PHE A 79 -3.19 -0.47 0.30
C PHE A 79 -2.48 0.15 1.52
N ALA A 80 -3.25 0.70 2.47
CA ALA A 80 -2.73 1.15 3.76
C ALA A 80 -2.05 0.00 4.53
N GLY A 81 -2.70 -1.17 4.59
CA GLY A 81 -2.11 -2.39 5.17
C GLY A 81 -0.80 -2.78 4.47
N MET A 82 -0.76 -2.74 3.13
CA MET A 82 0.45 -3.03 2.35
C MET A 82 1.60 -2.08 2.66
N LEU A 83 1.35 -0.77 2.81
CA LEU A 83 2.38 0.22 3.17
C LEU A 83 2.96 -0.09 4.55
N ILE A 84 2.09 -0.33 5.55
CA ILE A 84 2.51 -0.70 6.91
C ILE A 84 3.36 -1.97 6.89
N THR A 85 2.89 -3.02 6.20
CA THR A 85 3.62 -4.28 6.05
C THR A 85 4.96 -4.10 5.32
N ALA A 86 5.03 -3.26 4.28
CA ALA A 86 6.25 -3.02 3.52
C ALA A 86 7.36 -2.36 4.35
N LYS A 87 7.01 -1.45 5.27
CA LYS A 87 7.96 -0.87 6.24
C LYS A 87 8.41 -1.88 7.30
N GLY A 88 7.52 -2.79 7.68
CA GLY A 88 7.76 -3.72 8.79
C GLY A 88 7.79 -3.01 10.15
N GLY A 89 8.45 -3.64 11.12
CA GLY A 89 8.59 -3.10 12.47
C GLY A 89 7.32 -3.23 13.33
N PRO A 90 7.22 -2.45 14.42
CA PRO A 90 6.15 -2.62 15.42
C PRO A 90 4.74 -2.47 14.84
N ASP A 91 4.52 -1.52 13.92
CA ASP A 91 3.20 -1.29 13.33
C ASP A 91 2.75 -2.48 12.47
N ALA A 92 3.68 -3.11 11.73
CA ALA A 92 3.41 -4.30 10.95
C ALA A 92 3.13 -5.52 11.84
N GLU A 93 3.84 -5.65 12.97
CA GLU A 93 3.60 -6.71 13.95
C GLU A 93 2.23 -6.55 14.63
N MET A 94 1.85 -5.31 14.96
CA MET A 94 0.53 -5.00 15.50
C MET A 94 -0.58 -5.33 14.49
N LEU A 95 -0.39 -4.96 13.21
CA LEU A 95 -1.33 -5.32 12.14
C LEU A 95 -1.43 -6.84 11.96
N ARG A 96 -0.30 -7.55 12.05
CA ARG A 96 -0.26 -9.02 11.99
C ARG A 96 -1.05 -9.66 13.14
N LEU A 97 -0.80 -9.21 14.36
CA LEU A 97 -1.51 -9.69 15.54
C LEU A 97 -3.01 -9.37 15.48
N ALA A 98 -3.41 -8.20 14.98
CA ALA A 98 -4.82 -7.84 14.83
C ALA A 98 -5.57 -8.74 13.82
N ILE A 99 -4.87 -9.30 12.83
CA ILE A 99 -5.44 -10.22 11.84
C ILE A 99 -5.49 -11.66 12.37
N GLU A 100 -4.41 -12.12 13.00
CA GLU A 100 -4.32 -13.50 13.50
C GLU A 100 -5.08 -13.71 14.80
N GLU A 101 -5.13 -12.69 15.66
CA GLU A 101 -5.72 -12.74 16.99
C GLU A 101 -6.72 -11.59 17.21
N PRO A 102 -7.78 -11.48 16.39
CA PRO A 102 -8.70 -10.34 16.42
C PRO A 102 -9.34 -10.12 17.80
N ASP A 103 -9.60 -11.18 18.56
CA ASP A 103 -10.19 -11.12 19.90
C ASP A 103 -9.32 -10.37 20.93
N LYS A 104 -8.01 -10.25 20.71
CA LYS A 104 -7.10 -9.47 21.56
C LYS A 104 -7.18 -7.96 21.30
N PHE A 105 -7.79 -7.56 20.19
CA PHE A 105 -7.89 -6.17 19.75
C PHE A 105 -9.35 -5.67 19.74
N LEU A 106 -10.31 -6.59 19.76
CA LEU A 106 -11.74 -6.32 19.90
C LEU A 106 -12.14 -6.29 21.39
N PHE A 107 -11.65 -5.30 22.13
CA PHE A 107 -12.29 -4.92 23.39
C PHE A 107 -13.25 -3.77 23.14
N PHE A 108 -14.54 -4.11 22.99
CA PHE A 108 -15.67 -3.19 23.18
C PHE A 108 -16.64 -3.83 24.18
#